data_AF-A0A7X9HEP0-F1
#
_entry.id   AF-A0A7X9HEP0-F1
#
_cell.length_a   1.000
_cell.length_b   1.000
_cell.length_c   1.000
_cell.angle_alpha   90.00
_cell.angle_beta   90.00
_cell.angle_gamma   90.00
#
_symmetry.space_group_name_H-M   'P 1'
#
loop_
_entity.id
_entity.type
_entity.pdbx_description
1 polymer ?
#
loop_
_entity_poly.entity_id
_entity_poly.type
_entity_poly.pdbx_seq_one_letter_code
_entity_poly.pdbx_strand_id
1 'polypeptide(L)'
;MNSLSKFFQYYKPYKNLFLADMFCALFLSAIDLVFPIIVRYLLNHVYVLKDGNTIVKYVLILGLALLIMYIIRYFCQYFITSWGHIMGAKMEANMRRDLFEHFQKLPFSYYDNNNTGTLMSRIITDLFDISELAHHGPEDLFI
;
A
#
# COMPACT_ATOMS: atom_id res chain seq x y z
N MET A 1 19.32 7.65 19.47
CA MET A 1 18.26 7.69 18.44
C MET A 1 17.46 6.40 18.53
N ASN A 2 16.16 6.49 18.77
CA ASN A 2 15.27 5.33 18.84
C ASN A 2 15.28 4.54 17.53
N SER A 3 15.19 3.21 17.59
CA SER A 3 15.21 2.32 16.42
C SER A 3 14.18 2.71 15.35
N LEU A 4 12.99 3.13 15.78
CA LEU A 4 11.93 3.68 14.92
C LEU A 4 12.40 4.90 14.10
N SER A 5 13.13 5.83 14.71
CA SER A 5 13.61 7.03 14.02
C SER A 5 14.62 6.70 12.92
N LYS A 6 15.44 5.66 13.09
CA LYS A 6 16.35 5.18 12.02
C LYS A 6 15.56 4.53 10.89
N PHE A 7 14.54 3.73 11.21
CA PHE A 7 13.66 3.13 10.20
C PHE A 7 12.99 4.19 9.31
N PHE A 8 12.42 5.24 9.91
CA PHE A 8 11.80 6.33 9.13
C PHE A 8 12.76 7.09 8.20
N GLN A 9 14.08 7.02 8.41
CA GLN A 9 15.05 7.63 7.50
C GLN A 9 15.09 6.92 6.13
N TYR A 10 14.77 5.62 6.08
CA TYR A 10 14.73 4.86 4.82
C TYR A 10 13.57 5.28 3.89
N TYR A 11 12.52 5.93 4.42
CA TYR A 11 11.46 6.54 3.59
C TYR A 11 11.90 7.84 2.92
N LYS A 12 12.87 8.57 3.50
CA LYS A 12 13.29 9.89 3.02
C LYS A 12 13.58 9.96 1.51
N PRO A 13 14.32 9.02 0.90
CA PRO A 13 14.56 9.03 -0.55
C PRO A 13 13.29 8.76 -1.38
N TYR A 14 12.27 8.12 -0.81
CA TYR A 14 11.03 7.73 -1.49
C TYR A 14 9.79 8.52 -1.06
N LYS A 15 9.96 9.62 -0.30
CA LYS A 15 8.86 10.40 0.28
C LYS A 15 7.78 10.82 -0.71
N ASN A 16 8.16 11.16 -1.94
CA ASN A 16 7.20 11.59 -2.97
C ASN A 16 6.36 10.41 -3.46
N LEU A 17 6.99 9.24 -3.59
CA LEU A 17 6.32 8.01 -3.98
C LEU A 17 5.36 7.58 -2.88
N PHE A 18 5.82 7.60 -1.62
CA PHE A 18 5.01 7.33 -0.44
C PHE A 18 3.79 8.26 -0.33
N LEU A 19 3.96 9.58 -0.54
CA LEU A 19 2.83 10.50 -0.48
C LEU A 19 1.81 10.27 -1.60
N ALA A 20 2.27 9.96 -2.82
CA ALA A 20 1.39 9.62 -3.93
C ALA A 20 0.63 8.31 -3.67
N ASP A 21 1.32 7.32 -3.11
CA ASP A 21 0.81 6.01 -2.72
C ASP A 21 -0.32 6.13 -1.68
N MET A 22 -0.05 6.87 -0.59
CA MET A 22 -1.05 7.18 0.44
C MET A 22 -2.24 7.98 -0.10
N PHE A 23 -2.01 8.90 -1.03
CA PHE A 23 -3.09 9.63 -1.68
C PHE A 23 -3.98 8.69 -2.51
N CYS A 24 -3.38 7.76 -3.26
CA CYS A 24 -4.12 6.74 -3.99
C CYS A 24 -4.90 5.81 -3.05
N ALA A 25 -4.31 5.39 -1.94
CA ALA A 25 -4.97 4.54 -0.94
C ALA A 25 -6.20 5.24 -0.33
N LEU A 26 -6.06 6.50 0.07
CA LEU A 26 -7.19 7.28 0.60
C LEU A 26 -8.31 7.46 -0.44
N PHE A 27 -7.96 7.71 -1.70
CA PHE A 27 -8.95 7.86 -2.78
C PHE A 27 -9.64 6.53 -3.11
N LEU A 28 -8.90 5.42 -3.06
CA LEU A 28 -9.41 4.07 -3.21
C LEU A 28 -10.46 3.75 -2.14
N SER A 29 -10.15 3.97 -0.87
CA SER A 29 -11.08 3.74 0.24
C SER A 29 -12.34 4.60 0.13
N ALA A 30 -12.21 5.85 -0.33
CA ALA A 30 -13.36 6.72 -0.58
C ALA A 30 -14.26 6.17 -1.69
N ILE A 31 -13.68 5.67 -2.79
CA ILE A 31 -14.45 5.03 -3.88
C ILE A 31 -15.18 3.78 -3.38
N ASP A 32 -14.51 2.94 -2.61
CA ASP A 32 -15.07 1.70 -2.06
C ASP A 32 -16.23 1.97 -1.10
N LEU A 33 -16.21 3.11 -0.39
CA LEU A 33 -17.33 3.56 0.45
C LEU A 33 -18.51 4.14 -0.36
N VAL A 34 -18.21 4.87 -1.45
CA VAL A 34 -19.24 5.50 -2.30
C VAL A 34 -20.01 4.45 -3.12
N PHE A 35 -19.35 3.36 -3.52
CA PHE A 35 -19.97 2.30 -4.30
C PHE A 35 -21.28 1.75 -3.69
N PRO A 36 -21.31 1.25 -2.43
CA PRO A 36 -22.55 0.76 -1.82
C PRO A 36 -23.60 1.86 -1.60
N ILE A 37 -23.20 3.12 -1.44
CA ILE A 37 -24.13 4.24 -1.32
C ILE A 37 -24.89 4.45 -2.62
N ILE A 38 -24.22 4.41 -3.77
CA ILE A 38 -24.84 4.54 -5.09
C ILE A 38 -25.78 3.35 -5.36
N VAL A 39 -25.35 2.13 -5.05
CA VAL A 39 -26.19 0.93 -5.21
C VAL A 39 -27.43 1.02 -4.33
N ARG A 40 -27.29 1.43 -3.07
CA ARG A 40 -28.41 1.66 -2.16
C ARG A 40 -29.37 2.73 -2.69
N TYR A 41 -28.85 3.81 -3.29
CA TYR A 41 -29.66 4.85 -3.89
C TYR A 41 -30.49 4.33 -5.08
N LEU A 42 -29.87 3.54 -5.96
CA LEU A 42 -30.55 2.88 -7.09
C LEU A 42 -31.71 2.00 -6.61
N LEU A 43 -31.49 1.18 -5.59
CA LEU A 43 -32.51 0.28 -5.05
C LEU A 43 -33.68 1.04 -4.39
N ASN A 44 -33.39 2.07 -3.60
CA ASN A 44 -34.42 2.74 -2.81
C ASN A 44 -35.20 3.82 -3.57
N HIS A 45 -34.57 4.51 -4.53
CA HIS A 45 -35.17 5.67 -5.19
C HIS A 45 -35.49 5.43 -6.66
N VAL A 46 -34.67 4.65 -7.36
CA VAL A 46 -34.85 4.42 -8.80
C VAL A 46 -35.78 3.25 -9.06
N TYR A 47 -35.68 2.16 -8.29
CA TYR A 47 -36.53 0.98 -8.47
C TYR A 47 -38.01 1.22 -8.10
N VAL A 48 -38.31 2.20 -7.24
CA VAL A 48 -39.68 2.52 -6.79
C VAL A 48 -40.43 3.41 -7.78
N LEU A 49 -39.73 3.97 -8.78
CA LEU A 49 -40.35 4.78 -9.83
C LEU A 49 -41.28 3.92 -10.69
N LYS A 50 -42.40 4.50 -11.13
CA LYS A 50 -43.36 3.81 -12.01
C LYS A 50 -43.10 4.05 -13.50
N ASP A 51 -42.33 5.09 -13.84
CA ASP A 51 -42.02 5.43 -15.22
C ASP A 51 -40.73 4.74 -15.69
N GLY A 52 -40.88 3.74 -16.56
CA GLY A 52 -39.77 2.93 -17.07
C GLY A 52 -38.71 3.73 -17.81
N ASN A 53 -39.09 4.81 -18.50
CA ASN A 53 -38.14 5.62 -19.26
C ASN A 53 -37.21 6.43 -18.33
N THR A 54 -37.77 6.95 -17.23
CA THR A 54 -37.00 7.63 -16.18
C THR A 54 -36.04 6.66 -15.46
N ILE A 55 -36.49 5.42 -15.19
CA ILE A 55 -35.63 4.38 -14.58
C ILE A 55 -34.40 4.10 -15.44
N VAL A 56 -34.60 3.81 -16.73
CA VAL A 56 -33.50 3.50 -17.66
C VAL A 56 -32.49 4.65 -17.72
N LYS A 57 -32.95 5.90 -17.74
CA LYS A 57 -32.08 7.08 -17.73
C LYS A 57 -31.19 7.15 -16.47
N TYR A 58 -31.76 6.97 -15.28
CA TYR A 58 -30.98 6.99 -14.03
C TYR A 58 -30.00 5.82 -13.94
N VAL A 59 -30.43 4.63 -14.35
CA VAL A 59 -29.57 3.43 -14.37
C VAL A 59 -28.38 3.64 -15.32
N LEU A 60 -28.60 4.21 -16.51
CA LEU A 60 -27.50 4.49 -17.44
C LEU A 60 -26.51 5.53 -16.89
N ILE A 61 -27.01 6.64 -16.32
CA ILE A 61 -26.14 7.70 -15.78
C ILE A 61 -25.32 7.18 -14.60
N LEU A 62 -25.98 6.55 -13.62
CA LEU A 62 -25.30 6.02 -12.43
C LEU A 62 -24.42 4.82 -12.77
N GLY A 63 -24.84 3.97 -13.71
CA GLY A 63 -24.03 2.86 -14.21
C GLY A 63 -22.76 3.35 -14.90
N LEU A 64 -22.85 4.41 -15.71
CA LEU A 64 -21.68 5.04 -16.34
C LEU A 64 -20.77 5.71 -15.30
N ALA A 65 -21.34 6.36 -14.28
CA ALA A 65 -20.57 6.92 -13.17
C ALA A 65 -19.82 5.82 -12.38
N LEU A 66 -20.49 4.70 -12.07
CA LEU A 66 -19.87 3.55 -11.41
C LEU A 66 -18.75 2.93 -12.26
N LEU A 67 -18.95 2.84 -13.58
CA LEU A 67 -17.94 2.35 -14.49
C LEU A 67 -16.69 3.25 -14.50
N ILE A 68 -16.86 4.57 -14.53
CA ILE A 68 -15.75 5.53 -14.42
C ILE A 68 -15.04 5.39 -13.07
N MET A 69 -15.79 5.31 -11.96
CA MET A 69 -15.22 5.09 -10.62
C MET A 69 -14.42 3.78 -10.57
N TYR A 70 -14.90 2.71 -11.19
CA TYR A 70 -14.21 1.43 -11.23
C TYR A 70 -12.90 1.50 -12.02
N ILE A 71 -12.86 2.26 -13.12
CA ILE A 71 -11.64 2.50 -13.89
C ILE A 71 -10.63 3.29 -13.04
N ILE A 72 -11.06 4.36 -12.37
CA ILE A 72 -10.18 5.15 -11.50
C ILE A 72 -9.63 4.27 -10.36
N ARG A 73 -10.51 3.50 -9.71
CA ARG A 73 -10.17 2.51 -8.69
C ARG A 73 -9.09 1.55 -9.18
N TYR A 74 -9.23 1.02 -10.40
CA TYR A 74 -8.22 0.13 -10.98
C TYR A 74 -6.84 0.80 -11.10
N PHE A 75 -6.77 2.04 -11.58
CA PHE A 75 -5.50 2.76 -11.68
C PHE A 75 -4.89 3.08 -10.31
N CYS A 76 -5.70 3.46 -9.32
CA CYS A 76 -5.25 3.65 -7.95
C CYS A 76 -4.69 2.35 -7.37
N GLN A 77 -5.42 1.25 -7.48
CA GLN A 77 -4.97 -0.07 -7.03
C GLN A 77 -3.67 -0.50 -7.72
N TYR A 78 -3.60 -0.32 -9.04
CA TYR A 78 -2.40 -0.63 -9.81
C TYR A 78 -1.20 0.19 -9.34
N PHE A 79 -1.41 1.48 -9.07
CA PHE A 79 -0.37 2.35 -8.55
C PHE A 79 0.13 1.86 -7.19
N ILE A 80 -0.79 1.59 -6.26
CA ILE A 80 -0.48 1.13 -4.91
C ILE A 80 0.33 -0.16 -4.95
N THR A 81 -0.21 -1.19 -5.60
CA THR A 81 0.45 -2.49 -5.68
C THR A 81 1.79 -2.40 -6.43
N SER A 82 1.89 -1.66 -7.53
CA SER A 82 3.13 -1.63 -8.30
C SER A 82 4.20 -0.76 -7.65
N TRP A 83 3.88 0.50 -7.37
CA TRP A 83 4.85 1.47 -6.89
C TRP A 83 5.11 1.34 -5.39
N GLY A 84 4.12 0.93 -4.59
CA GLY A 84 4.29 0.59 -3.19
C GLY A 84 5.27 -0.58 -2.99
N HIS A 85 5.12 -1.68 -3.74
CA HIS A 85 6.08 -2.78 -3.68
C HIS A 85 7.48 -2.38 -4.20
N ILE A 86 7.58 -1.59 -5.27
CA ILE A 86 8.88 -1.09 -5.75
C ILE A 86 9.56 -0.23 -4.69
N MET A 87 8.80 0.59 -3.96
CA MET A 87 9.31 1.36 -2.83
C MET A 87 9.84 0.44 -1.72
N GLY A 88 9.03 -0.53 -1.29
CA GLY A 88 9.41 -1.51 -0.27
C GLY A 88 10.69 -2.25 -0.64
N ALA A 89 10.76 -2.83 -1.84
CA ALA A 89 11.93 -3.56 -2.32
C ALA A 89 13.21 -2.70 -2.33
N LYS A 90 13.11 -1.41 -2.68
CA LYS A 90 14.25 -0.49 -2.62
C LYS A 90 14.65 -0.16 -1.18
N MET A 91 13.69 0.01 -0.27
CA MET A 91 13.97 0.20 1.14
C MET A 91 14.66 -1.02 1.74
N GLU A 92 14.15 -2.22 1.46
CA GLU A 92 14.77 -3.50 1.83
C GLU A 92 16.22 -3.59 1.35
N ALA A 93 16.47 -3.27 0.08
CA ALA A 93 17.81 -3.29 -0.50
C ALA A 93 18.78 -2.34 0.24
N ASN A 94 18.33 -1.14 0.59
CA ASN A 94 19.12 -0.18 1.36
C ASN A 94 19.43 -0.70 2.78
N MET A 95 18.41 -1.23 3.47
CA MET A 95 18.59 -1.79 4.82
C MET A 95 19.54 -3.00 4.81
N ARG A 96 19.40 -3.89 3.81
CA ARG A 96 20.30 -5.04 3.64
C ARG A 96 21.73 -4.61 3.39
N ARG A 97 21.94 -3.58 2.56
CA ARG A 97 23.27 -3.04 2.29
C ARG A 97 23.92 -2.48 3.55
N ASP A 98 23.20 -1.66 4.31
CA ASP A 98 23.73 -1.02 5.53
C ASP A 98 24.05 -2.07 6.61
N LEU A 99 23.23 -3.11 6.76
CA LEU A 99 23.50 -4.21 7.69
C LEU A 99 24.67 -5.10 7.23
N PHE A 100 24.76 -5.38 5.94
CA PHE A 100 25.87 -6.16 5.39
C PHE A 100 27.22 -5.43 5.55
N GLU A 101 27.26 -4.12 5.28
CA GLU A 101 28.45 -3.30 5.54
C GLU A 101 28.83 -3.28 7.02
N HIS A 102 27.85 -3.31 7.93
CA HIS A 102 28.12 -3.40 9.36
C HIS A 102 28.73 -4.76 9.73
N PHE A 103 28.17 -5.86 9.19
CA PHE A 103 28.67 -7.21 9.45
C PHE A 103 30.12 -7.37 9.00
N GLN A 104 30.50 -6.86 7.82
CA GLN A 104 31.89 -6.93 7.35
C GLN A 104 32.91 -6.25 8.28
N LYS A 105 32.47 -5.32 9.14
CA LYS A 105 33.33 -4.59 10.09
C LYS A 105 33.42 -5.28 11.46
N LEU A 106 32.67 -6.34 11.69
CA LEU A 106 32.68 -7.07 12.97
C LEU A 106 33.95 -7.94 13.09
N PRO A 107 34.53 -8.04 14.30
CA PRO A 107 35.71 -8.87 14.54
C PRO A 107 35.38 -10.36 14.42
N PHE A 108 36.37 -11.19 14.10
CA PHE A 108 36.21 -12.65 14.03
C PHE A 108 35.64 -13.26 15.33
N SER A 109 36.03 -12.72 16.49
CA SER A 109 35.50 -13.15 17.80
C SER A 109 33.98 -12.98 17.93
N TYR A 110 33.37 -12.05 17.19
CA TYR A 110 31.91 -11.95 17.13
C TYR A 110 31.31 -13.18 16.45
N TYR A 111 31.89 -13.60 15.33
CA TYR A 111 31.42 -14.76 14.57
C TYR A 111 31.71 -16.09 15.26
N ASP A 112 32.75 -16.16 16.10
CA ASP A 112 33.01 -17.33 16.96
C ASP A 112 31.91 -17.55 18.00
N ASN A 113 31.24 -16.47 18.43
CA ASN A 113 30.22 -16.49 19.48
C ASN A 113 28.78 -16.32 18.96
N ASN A 114 28.59 -16.07 17.66
CA ASN A 114 27.28 -15.83 17.05
C ASN A 114 27.08 -16.70 15.81
N ASN A 115 25.93 -17.37 15.74
CA ASN A 115 25.58 -18.21 14.60
C ASN A 115 25.37 -17.37 13.33
N THR A 116 26.22 -17.60 12.32
CA THR A 116 26.15 -16.91 11.02
C THR A 116 24.82 -17.14 10.29
N GLY A 117 24.21 -18.31 10.45
CA GLY A 117 22.87 -18.60 9.93
C GLY A 117 21.79 -17.73 10.55
N THR A 118 21.87 -17.45 11.86
CA THR A 118 20.95 -16.52 12.53
C THR A 118 21.13 -15.09 12.01
N LEU A 119 22.38 -14.65 11.81
CA LEU A 119 22.67 -13.32 11.24
C LEU A 119 22.11 -13.19 9.83
N MET A 120 22.27 -14.22 9.00
CA MET A 120 21.70 -14.25 7.65
C MET A 120 20.17 -14.26 7.67
N SER A 121 19.55 -15.05 8.56
CA SER A 121 18.09 -15.07 8.71
C SER A 121 17.53 -13.70 9.06
N ARG A 122 18.19 -12.94 9.94
CA ARG A 122 17.76 -11.58 10.30
C ARG A 122 17.84 -10.59 9.13
N ILE A 123 18.90 -10.67 8.32
CA ILE A 123 19.05 -9.80 7.13
C ILE A 123 18.05 -10.17 6.03
N ILE A 124 17.64 -11.44 5.94
CA ILE A 124 16.76 -11.89 4.88
C ILE A 124 15.30 -11.76 5.34
N THR A 125 14.91 -12.51 6.35
CA THR A 125 13.53 -12.67 6.82
C THR A 125 13.04 -11.46 7.61
N ASP A 126 13.70 -11.11 8.71
CA ASP A 126 13.21 -10.01 9.57
C ASP A 126 13.17 -8.68 8.80
N LEU A 127 14.16 -8.42 7.94
CA LEU A 127 14.15 -7.22 7.09
C LEU A 127 13.07 -7.24 6.02
N PHE A 128 12.73 -8.42 5.49
CA PHE A 128 11.62 -8.56 4.55
C PHE A 128 10.30 -8.23 5.25
N ASP A 129 10.05 -8.79 6.44
CA ASP A 129 8.85 -8.48 7.23
C ASP A 129 8.75 -6.99 7.59
N ILE A 130 9.88 -6.37 7.96
CA ILE A 130 9.94 -4.93 8.24
C ILE A 130 9.64 -4.10 6.98
N SER A 131 10.18 -4.51 5.82
CA SER A 131 9.93 -3.87 4.54
C SER A 131 8.47 -4.02 4.10
N GLU A 132 7.88 -5.19 4.36
CA GLU A 132 6.49 -5.49 4.03
C GLU A 132 5.54 -4.64 4.85
N LEU A 133 5.77 -4.56 6.16
CA LEU A 133 5.09 -3.60 7.03
C LEU A 133 5.29 -2.15 6.59
N ALA A 134 6.45 -1.81 6.03
CA ALA A 134 6.76 -0.43 5.63
C ALA A 134 5.85 0.09 4.51
N HIS A 135 5.47 -0.76 3.56
CA HIS A 135 4.63 -0.32 2.45
C HIS A 135 3.16 -0.70 2.65
N HIS A 136 2.85 -1.90 3.16
CA HIS A 136 1.46 -2.32 3.42
C HIS A 136 0.86 -1.72 4.70
N GLY A 137 1.65 -1.55 5.75
CA GLY A 137 1.14 -1.06 7.04
C GLY A 137 0.42 0.29 6.93
N PRO A 138 0.98 1.30 6.22
CA PRO A 138 0.31 2.58 6.03
C PRO A 138 -0.98 2.52 5.22
N GLU A 139 -1.06 1.70 4.16
CA GLU A 139 -2.27 1.56 3.32
C GLU A 139 -3.38 0.80 4.04
N ASP A 140 -3.03 -0.24 4.81
CA ASP A 140 -3.96 -1.05 5.60
C ASP A 140 -4.66 -0.25 6.71
N LEU A 141 -4.13 0.91 7.09
CA LEU A 141 -4.81 1.81 8.04
C LEU A 141 -5.99 2.56 7.40
N PHE A 142 -6.01 2.68 6.07
CA PHE A 142 -7.02 3.42 5.33
C PHE A 142 -8.06 2.53 4.65
N ILE A 143 -7.71 1.28 4.33
CA ILE A 143 -8.57 0.30 3.65
C ILE A 143 -9.35 -0.52 4.69
#